data_AF-A9B985-F1
#
_entry.id   AF-A9B985-F1
#
_cell.length_a   1.000
_cell.length_b   1.000
_cell.length_c   1.000
_cell.angle_alpha   90.00
_cell.angle_beta   90.00
_cell.angle_gamma   90.00
#
_symmetry.space_group_name_H-M   'P 1'
#
loop_
_entity.id
_entity.type
_entity.pdbx_description
1 polymer ?
#
loop_
_entity_poly.entity_id
_entity_poly.type
_entity_poly.pdbx_seq_one_letter_code
_entity_poly.pdbx_strand_id
1 'polypeptide(L)'
;MTARWFADRITLYQLLHTHPGWSNRQLAMDTHRSIGWVKKWKARFGSPPHPDPQTVCQSQSRARKTPAAPWTERVITYILELRDTLSAQYNRIVGAKTILAYLQRDPDLASEPLPTSPVTIWKILRQHQRIYQRHAPLMWSRLSP
;
A
#
# COMPACT_ATOMS: atom_id res chain seq x y z
N MET A 1 -9.53 19.86 -0.65
CA MET A 1 -10.69 18.97 -0.38
C MET A 1 -10.66 18.24 0.97
N THR A 2 -9.53 18.15 1.67
CA THR A 2 -9.39 17.48 2.99
C THR A 2 -10.08 18.22 4.15
N ALA A 3 -10.13 19.56 4.10
CA ALA A 3 -10.66 20.40 5.18
C ALA A 3 -12.16 20.17 5.48
N ARG A 4 -13.01 20.04 4.44
CA ARG A 4 -14.47 19.88 4.62
C ARG A 4 -14.82 18.61 5.39
N TRP A 5 -14.19 17.49 5.02
CA TRP A 5 -14.43 16.20 5.69
C TRP A 5 -13.94 16.18 7.13
N PHE A 6 -12.90 16.95 7.46
CA PHE A 6 -12.42 17.08 8.83
C PHE A 6 -13.39 17.92 9.66
N ALA A 7 -13.86 19.05 9.13
CA ALA A 7 -14.85 19.91 9.77
C ALA A 7 -16.16 19.17 10.11
N ASP A 8 -16.67 18.33 9.20
CA ASP A 8 -17.87 17.53 9.48
C ASP A 8 -17.67 16.58 10.67
N ARG A 9 -16.48 15.98 10.80
CA ARG A 9 -16.16 15.04 11.89
C ARG A 9 -16.02 15.76 13.21
N ILE A 10 -15.40 16.94 13.21
CA ILE A 10 -15.34 17.82 14.39
C ILE A 10 -16.76 18.20 14.83
N THR A 11 -17.62 18.57 13.88
CA THR A 11 -19.03 18.89 14.15
C THR A 11 -19.74 17.71 14.79
N LEU A 12 -19.63 16.50 14.22
CA LEU A 12 -20.20 15.29 14.82
C LEU A 12 -19.65 15.00 16.22
N TYR A 13 -18.34 15.17 16.41
CA TYR A 13 -17.69 14.98 17.71
C TYR A 13 -18.28 15.94 18.76
N GLN A 14 -18.43 17.22 18.43
CA GLN A 14 -19.05 18.22 19.30
C GLN A 14 -20.51 17.84 19.64
N LEU A 15 -21.31 17.47 18.65
CA LEU A 15 -22.70 17.07 18.86
C LEU A 15 -22.85 15.86 19.79
N LEU A 16 -21.91 14.90 19.73
CA LEU A 16 -21.93 13.74 20.63
C LEU A 16 -21.65 14.11 22.10
N HIS A 17 -20.87 15.17 22.33
CA HIS A 17 -20.61 15.70 23.67
C HIS A 17 -21.76 16.58 24.17
N THR A 18 -22.30 17.46 23.32
CA THR A 18 -23.39 18.38 23.69
C THR A 18 -24.74 17.65 23.80
N HIS A 19 -24.95 16.59 23.02
CA HIS A 19 -26.22 15.88 22.92
C HIS A 19 -26.06 14.35 22.98
N PRO A 20 -25.68 13.77 24.14
CA PRO A 20 -25.41 12.34 24.26
C PRO A 20 -26.64 11.44 23.99
N GLY A 21 -27.85 11.97 24.16
CA GLY A 21 -29.12 11.26 23.91
C GLY A 21 -29.61 11.27 22.46
N TRP A 22 -28.93 11.98 21.55
CA TRP A 22 -29.39 12.08 20.18
C TRP A 22 -29.27 10.77 19.40
N SER A 23 -30.32 10.49 18.63
CA SER A 23 -30.34 9.36 17.70
C SER A 23 -29.39 9.61 16.52
N ASN A 24 -28.94 8.53 15.89
CA ASN A 24 -28.10 8.62 14.69
C ASN A 24 -28.79 9.36 13.53
N ARG A 25 -30.13 9.43 13.51
CA ARG A 25 -30.90 10.18 12.51
C ARG A 25 -30.81 11.69 12.75
N GLN A 26 -30.96 12.13 14.00
CA GLN A 26 -30.81 13.55 14.36
C GLN A 26 -29.40 14.05 14.06
N LEU A 27 -28.37 13.29 14.45
CA LEU A 27 -26.97 13.61 14.14
C LEU A 27 -26.70 13.69 12.63
N ALA A 28 -27.34 12.81 11.83
CA ALA A 28 -27.19 12.81 10.38
C ALA A 28 -27.85 14.03 9.72
N MET A 29 -29.02 14.44 10.21
CA MET A 29 -29.71 15.64 9.74
C MET A 29 -28.88 16.90 10.03
N ASP A 30 -28.37 17.02 11.25
CA ASP A 30 -27.61 18.20 11.68
C ASP A 30 -26.25 18.31 10.97
N THR A 31 -25.55 17.18 10.80
CA THR A 31 -24.27 17.16 10.07
C THR A 31 -24.42 17.18 8.55
N HIS A 32 -25.65 17.11 8.01
CA HIS A 32 -25.94 16.91 6.59
C HIS A 32 -25.14 15.75 5.96
N ARG A 33 -25.07 14.63 6.70
CA ARG A 33 -24.36 13.40 6.29
C ARG A 33 -25.29 12.20 6.38
N SER A 34 -24.86 11.07 5.83
CA SER A 34 -25.66 9.86 5.88
C SER A 34 -25.62 9.21 7.28
N ILE A 35 -26.68 8.50 7.64
CA ILE A 35 -26.74 7.72 8.88
C ILE A 35 -25.58 6.71 8.97
N GLY A 36 -25.20 6.10 7.84
CA GLY A 36 -24.06 5.18 7.78
C GLY A 36 -22.73 5.86 8.10
N TRP A 37 -22.55 7.13 7.68
CA TRP A 37 -21.38 7.93 8.04
C TRP A 37 -21.35 8.22 9.55
N VAL A 38 -22.49 8.61 10.14
CA VAL A 38 -22.61 8.85 11.59
C VAL A 38 -22.28 7.59 12.40
N LYS A 39 -22.91 6.46 12.07
CA LYS A 39 -22.65 5.17 12.74
C LYS A 39 -21.16 4.82 12.74
N LYS A 40 -20.52 4.95 11.57
CA LYS A 40 -19.10 4.66 11.39
C LYS A 40 -18.22 5.55 12.27
N TRP A 41 -18.49 6.85 12.32
CA TRP A 41 -17.66 7.78 13.09
C TRP A 41 -17.92 7.71 14.59
N LYS A 42 -19.18 7.52 15.03
CA LYS A 42 -19.50 7.26 16.42
C LYS A 42 -18.76 6.03 16.97
N ALA A 43 -18.71 4.94 16.20
CA ALA A 43 -17.93 3.75 16.57
C ALA A 43 -16.41 4.02 16.64
N ARG A 44 -15.90 4.95 15.83
CA ARG A 44 -14.47 5.33 15.80
C ARG A 44 -14.07 6.26 16.94
N PHE A 45 -14.96 7.14 17.37
CA PHE A 45 -14.71 8.02 18.51
C PHE A 45 -14.69 7.25 19.83
N GLY A 46 -15.38 6.11 19.90
CA GLY A 46 -15.48 5.29 21.11
C GLY A 46 -16.54 5.81 22.08
N SER A 47 -16.75 5.06 23.17
CA SER A 47 -17.62 5.44 24.27
C SER A 47 -16.89 5.21 25.60
N PRO A 48 -16.48 6.26 26.34
CA PRO A 48 -16.64 7.68 26.00
C PRO A 48 -15.77 8.12 24.80
N PRO A 49 -16.13 9.21 24.11
CA PRO A 49 -15.33 9.75 23.01
C PRO A 49 -13.92 10.13 23.48
N HIS A 50 -12.90 9.81 22.68
CA HIS A 50 -11.50 10.19 22.96
C HIS A 50 -11.35 11.71 23.18
N PRO A 51 -10.59 12.18 24.18
CA PRO A 51 -10.57 13.59 24.59
C PRO A 51 -10.00 14.55 23.55
N ASP A 52 -9.04 14.10 22.73
CA ASP A 52 -8.45 14.92 21.67
C ASP A 52 -9.17 14.74 20.31
N PRO A 53 -9.94 15.75 19.84
CA PRO A 53 -10.64 15.70 18.56
C PRO A 53 -9.68 15.72 17.36
N GLN A 54 -8.48 16.29 17.49
CA GLN A 54 -7.53 16.39 16.40
C GLN A 54 -6.95 15.03 16.05
N THR A 55 -6.77 14.15 17.03
CA THR A 55 -6.35 12.77 16.80
C THR A 55 -7.46 11.90 16.23
N VAL A 56 -8.68 11.95 16.77
CA VAL A 56 -9.75 11.02 16.35
C VAL A 56 -10.51 11.42 15.10
N CYS A 57 -10.56 12.70 14.75
CA CYS A 57 -11.22 13.16 13.52
C CYS A 57 -10.34 12.95 12.27
N GLN A 58 -9.08 12.56 12.43
CA GLN A 58 -8.21 12.26 11.29
C GLN A 58 -8.67 11.02 10.52
N SER A 59 -8.39 11.01 9.22
CA SER A 59 -8.61 9.82 8.40
C SER A 59 -7.57 8.78 8.79
N GLN A 60 -8.01 7.59 9.21
CA GLN A 60 -7.10 6.46 9.31
C GLN A 60 -6.57 6.06 7.94
N SER A 61 -5.30 5.68 7.88
CA SER A 61 -4.67 5.16 6.67
C SER A 61 -5.49 4.00 6.09
N ARG A 62 -5.67 4.04 4.77
CA ARG A 62 -6.25 2.92 4.00
C ARG A 62 -5.17 1.93 3.55
N ALA A 63 -3.92 2.12 3.98
CA ALA A 63 -2.87 1.15 3.72
C ALA A 63 -3.30 -0.22 4.26
N ARG A 64 -3.02 -1.25 3.47
CA ARG A 64 -3.32 -2.62 3.84
C ARG A 64 -2.60 -2.93 5.17
N LYS A 65 -3.34 -3.30 6.21
CA LYS A 65 -2.78 -3.62 7.53
C LYS A 65 -2.06 -4.97 7.54
N THR A 66 -2.58 -5.93 6.77
CA THR A 66 -1.98 -7.26 6.62
C THR A 66 -1.10 -7.26 5.37
N PRO A 67 0.22 -7.51 5.44
CA PRO A 67 1.05 -7.63 4.26
C PRO A 67 0.57 -8.79 3.36
N ALA A 68 0.92 -8.77 2.08
CA ALA A 68 0.74 -9.95 1.23
C ALA A 68 1.60 -11.10 1.78
N ALA A 69 1.13 -12.34 1.65
CA ALA A 69 1.95 -13.50 1.98
C ALA A 69 3.26 -13.45 1.16
N PRO A 70 4.41 -13.75 1.78
CA PRO A 70 5.68 -13.83 1.05
C PRO A 70 5.62 -14.96 0.02
N TRP A 71 6.38 -14.82 -1.07
CA TRP A 71 6.56 -15.89 -2.05
C TRP A 71 7.38 -17.02 -1.45
N THR A 72 7.17 -18.24 -1.94
CA THR A 72 7.95 -19.40 -1.49
C THR A 72 9.42 -19.22 -1.88
N GLU A 73 10.33 -19.69 -1.02
CA GLU A 73 11.77 -19.58 -1.25
C GLU A 73 12.18 -20.24 -2.57
N ARG A 74 11.54 -21.35 -2.92
CA ARG A 74 11.73 -22.05 -4.20
C ARG A 74 11.47 -21.14 -5.41
N VAL A 75 10.35 -20.40 -5.42
CA VAL A 75 10.02 -19.48 -6.51
C VAL A 75 11.01 -18.31 -6.57
N ILE A 76 11.44 -17.81 -5.41
CA ILE A 76 12.43 -16.73 -5.34
C ILE A 76 13.77 -17.20 -5.92
N THR A 77 14.30 -18.33 -5.45
CA THR A 77 15.57 -18.91 -5.93
C THR A 77 15.54 -19.12 -7.43
N TYR A 78 14.47 -19.72 -7.95
CA TYR A 78 14.34 -19.98 -9.37
C TYR A 78 14.28 -18.69 -10.22
N ILE A 79 13.62 -17.64 -9.75
CA ILE A 79 13.63 -16.32 -10.42
C ILE A 79 15.06 -15.74 -10.50
N LEU A 80 15.88 -15.94 -9.47
CA LEU A 80 17.27 -15.47 -9.44
C LEU A 80 18.14 -16.28 -10.39
N GLU A 81 17.97 -17.61 -10.43
CA GLU A 81 18.67 -18.49 -11.36
C GLU A 81 18.31 -18.19 -12.81
N LEU A 82 17.03 -17.97 -13.13
CA LEU A 82 16.58 -17.53 -14.45
C LEU A 82 17.21 -16.20 -14.84
N ARG A 83 17.36 -15.26 -13.90
CA ARG A 83 18.02 -13.98 -14.16
C ARG A 83 19.48 -14.18 -14.59
N ASP A 84 20.22 -15.05 -13.91
CA ASP A 84 21.63 -15.27 -14.19
C ASP A 84 21.84 -16.08 -15.48
N THR A 85 21.11 -17.20 -15.64
CA THR A 85 21.22 -18.10 -16.80
C THR A 85 20.81 -17.42 -18.10
N LEU A 86 19.66 -16.73 -18.13
CA LEU A 86 19.20 -16.03 -19.33
C LEU A 86 20.10 -14.82 -19.65
N SER A 87 20.65 -14.16 -18.64
CA SER A 87 21.58 -13.04 -18.89
C SER A 87 22.90 -13.52 -19.51
N ALA A 88 23.40 -14.68 -19.08
CA ALA A 88 24.54 -15.34 -19.71
C ALA A 88 24.21 -15.78 -21.15
N GLN A 89 23.06 -16.43 -21.37
CA GLN A 89 22.65 -16.93 -22.69
C GLN A 89 22.48 -15.81 -23.73
N TYR A 90 21.84 -14.71 -23.36
CA TYR A 90 21.58 -13.59 -24.28
C TYR A 90 22.66 -12.52 -24.27
N ASN A 91 23.73 -12.71 -23.49
CA ASN A 91 24.81 -11.74 -23.27
C ASN A 91 24.31 -10.31 -22.98
N ARG A 92 23.20 -10.20 -22.23
CA ARG A 92 22.56 -8.92 -21.85
C ARG A 92 21.77 -9.10 -20.56
N ILE A 93 21.55 -8.02 -19.82
CA ILE A 93 20.71 -8.06 -18.62
C ILE A 93 19.25 -8.33 -19.02
N VAL A 94 18.73 -9.49 -18.59
CA VAL A 94 17.37 -9.91 -18.92
C VAL A 94 16.33 -9.24 -18.03
N GLY A 95 15.30 -8.66 -18.67
CA GLY A 95 14.22 -7.97 -17.99
C GLY A 95 13.14 -8.88 -17.41
N ALA A 96 12.36 -8.36 -16.48
CA ALA A 96 11.30 -9.10 -15.78
C ALA A 96 10.25 -9.76 -16.70
N LYS A 97 9.96 -9.18 -17.86
CA LYS A 97 9.01 -9.78 -18.83
C LYS A 97 9.51 -11.10 -19.40
N THR A 98 10.80 -11.18 -19.73
CA THR A 98 11.40 -12.41 -20.24
C THR A 98 11.43 -13.46 -19.13
N ILE A 99 11.86 -13.09 -17.92
CA ILE A 99 11.85 -14.01 -16.77
C ILE A 99 10.44 -14.54 -16.51
N LEU A 100 9.42 -13.68 -16.55
CA LEU A 100 8.02 -14.09 -16.38
C LEU A 100 7.59 -15.13 -17.43
N ALA A 101 7.97 -14.92 -18.70
CA ALA A 101 7.61 -15.84 -19.77
C ALA A 101 8.25 -17.23 -19.60
N TYR A 102 9.49 -17.29 -19.09
CA TYR A 102 10.15 -18.57 -18.79
C TYR A 102 9.54 -19.22 -17.55
N LEU A 103 9.29 -18.44 -16.50
CA LEU A 103 8.69 -18.91 -15.24
C LEU A 103 7.30 -19.53 -15.44
N GLN A 104 6.48 -18.95 -16.33
CA GLN A 104 5.13 -19.47 -16.63
C GLN A 104 5.13 -20.73 -17.50
N ARG A 105 6.25 -21.03 -18.16
CA ARG A 105 6.40 -22.21 -19.04
C ARG A 105 7.00 -23.41 -18.31
N ASP A 106 7.49 -23.22 -17.10
CA ASP A 106 8.14 -24.29 -16.35
C ASP A 106 7.10 -25.22 -15.69
N PRO A 107 7.03 -26.50 -16.08
CA PRO A 107 6.12 -27.46 -15.48
C PRO A 107 6.48 -27.78 -14.01
N ASP A 108 7.73 -27.63 -13.58
CA ASP A 108 8.20 -28.01 -12.24
C ASP A 108 7.71 -27.06 -11.14
N LEU A 109 7.21 -25.89 -11.53
CA LEU A 109 6.65 -24.88 -10.62
C LEU A 109 5.13 -24.72 -10.78
N ALA A 110 4.47 -25.60 -11.53
CA ALA A 110 3.02 -25.53 -11.77
C ALA A 110 2.18 -25.64 -10.48
N SER A 111 2.70 -26.28 -9.43
CA SER A 111 2.04 -26.41 -8.13
C SER A 111 2.28 -25.22 -7.19
N GLU A 112 3.20 -24.32 -7.53
CA GLU A 112 3.58 -23.19 -6.69
C GLU A 112 2.81 -21.92 -7.07
N PRO A 113 2.58 -20.98 -6.12
CA PRO A 113 1.99 -19.69 -6.45
C PRO A 113 3.01 -18.87 -7.25
N LEU A 114 2.76 -18.72 -8.55
CA LEU A 114 3.64 -17.95 -9.44
C LEU A 114 3.25 -16.47 -9.53
N PRO A 115 4.24 -15.54 -9.59
CA PRO A 115 3.96 -14.15 -9.85
C PRO A 115 3.42 -13.97 -11.27
N THR A 116 2.32 -13.24 -11.41
CA THR A 116 1.67 -12.95 -12.69
C THR A 116 2.09 -11.61 -13.30
N SER A 117 2.77 -10.77 -12.53
CA SER A 117 3.14 -9.42 -12.93
C SER A 117 4.66 -9.23 -13.01
N PRO A 118 5.17 -8.60 -14.09
CA PRO A 118 6.58 -8.20 -14.16
C PRO A 118 7.00 -7.29 -13.00
N VAL A 119 6.07 -6.53 -12.42
CA VAL A 119 6.34 -5.65 -11.27
C VAL A 119 6.73 -6.46 -10.03
N THR A 120 6.11 -7.64 -9.84
CA THR A 120 6.43 -8.53 -8.72
C THR A 120 7.84 -9.11 -8.88
N ILE A 121 8.20 -9.53 -10.09
CA ILE A 121 9.56 -10.01 -10.38
C ILE A 121 10.59 -8.90 -10.15
N TRP A 122 10.31 -7.66 -10.59
CA TRP A 122 11.15 -6.51 -10.29
C TRP A 122 11.32 -6.27 -8.78
N LYS A 123 10.27 -6.42 -7.98
CA LYS A 123 10.35 -6.31 -6.51
C LYS A 123 11.26 -7.39 -5.91
N ILE A 124 11.09 -8.65 -6.33
CA ILE A 124 11.93 -9.77 -5.88
C ILE A 124 13.39 -9.53 -6.26
N LEU A 125 13.68 -9.19 -7.52
CA LEU A 125 15.05 -8.89 -7.96
C LEU A 125 15.67 -7.70 -7.21
N ARG A 126 14.87 -6.69 -6.85
CA ARG A 126 15.32 -5.53 -6.06
C ARG A 126 15.64 -5.90 -4.63
N GLN A 127 14.79 -6.70 -3.99
CA GLN A 127 14.97 -7.17 -2.63
C GLN A 127 16.25 -8.03 -2.50
N HIS A 128 16.56 -8.81 -3.53
CA HIS A 128 17.74 -9.67 -3.59
C HIS A 128 18.95 -9.03 -4.30
N GLN A 129 18.95 -7.70 -4.47
CA GLN A 129 20.07 -6.91 -5.02
C GLN A 129 20.59 -7.35 -6.41
N ARG A 130 19.81 -8.08 -7.21
CA ARG A 130 20.19 -8.54 -8.58
C ARG A 130 19.90 -7.53 -9.69
N ILE A 131 19.49 -6.32 -9.31
CA ILE A 131 19.37 -5.19 -10.22
C ILE A 131 20.58 -4.32 -10.01
N TYR A 132 21.39 -4.16 -11.06
CA TYR A 132 22.32 -3.03 -11.13
C TYR A 132 21.48 -1.75 -11.07
N GLN A 133 21.39 -1.14 -9.89
CA GLN A 133 20.91 0.23 -9.82
C GLN A 133 21.94 1.02 -10.60
N ARG A 134 21.53 1.60 -11.73
CA ARG A 134 22.31 2.63 -12.38
C ARG A 134 22.43 3.74 -11.35
N HIS A 135 23.52 3.76 -10.60
CA HIS A 135 23.89 4.95 -9.85
C HIS A 135 23.88 6.06 -10.90
N ALA A 136 22.96 7.00 -10.76
CA ALA A 136 23.02 8.20 -11.57
C ALA A 136 24.43 8.76 -11.37
N PRO A 137 25.22 8.97 -12.45
CA PRO A 137 26.54 9.56 -12.27
C PRO A 137 26.33 10.91 -11.58
N LEU A 138 27.05 11.12 -10.48
CA LEU A 138 27.17 12.43 -9.83
C LEU A 138 27.90 13.37 -10.80
N MET A 139 27.22 13.85 -11.82
CA MET A 139 27.54 15.10 -12.53
C MET A 139 26.54 16.09 -11.93
N TRP A 140 26.88 17.20 -11.27
CA TRP A 140 27.87 18.22 -11.62
C TRP A 140 28.12 19.09 -10.36
N SER A 141 29.32 19.05 -9.78
CA SER A 141 29.80 20.21 -9.02
C SER A 141 30.78 20.91 -9.93
N ARG A 142 30.25 21.85 -10.72
CA ARG A 142 31.07 22.75 -11.51
C ARG A 142 31.96 23.52 -10.54
N LEU A 143 33.26 23.30 -10.70
CA LEU A 143 34.27 24.30 -10.42
C LEU A 143 33.78 25.64 -11.00
N SER A 144 33.78 26.68 -10.18
CA SER A 144 33.91 28.04 -10.68
C SER A 144 34.99 28.73 -9.85
N PRO A 145 35.88 29.49 -10.52
CA PRO A 145 37.14 29.99 -10.00
C PRO A 145 36.99 31.10 -8.96
#